data_AF-Q11N05-F1
#
_entry.id   AF-Q11N05-F1
#
_cell.length_a   1.000
_cell.length_b   1.000
_cell.length_c   1.000
_cell.angle_alpha   90.00
_cell.angle_beta   90.00
_cell.angle_gamma   90.00
#
_symmetry.space_group_name_H-M   'P 1'
#
loop_
_entity.id
_entity.type
_entity.pdbx_description
1 polymer ?
#
loop_
_entity_poly.entity_id
_entity_poly.type
_entity_poly.pdbx_seq_one_letter_code
_entity_poly.pdbx_strand_id
1 'polypeptide(L)'
;MPRASQHPKADTFNFRVDPALKAEFTQATEADDRPAAQVLRDFMRAYVARRNRKVFEAEAQRQSRAAAARARYPRSDEAASLREMEALFDEDHFSDEWNA
;
A
#
# COMPACT_ATOMS: atom_id res chain seq x y z
N MET A 1 -11.03 -41.53 8.87
CA MET A 1 -11.19 -40.08 8.59
C MET A 1 -10.24 -39.29 9.48
N PRO A 2 -9.10 -38.77 8.99
CA PRO A 2 -8.22 -37.97 9.82
C PRO A 2 -8.80 -36.55 9.95
N ARG A 3 -9.07 -36.09 11.18
CA ARG A 3 -9.38 -34.68 11.43
C ARG A 3 -8.08 -33.90 11.38
N ALA A 4 -7.84 -33.16 10.31
CA ALA A 4 -6.81 -32.14 10.28
C ALA A 4 -7.19 -31.08 11.33
N SER A 5 -6.48 -31.04 12.45
CA SER A 5 -6.60 -29.93 13.40
C SER A 5 -6.03 -28.68 12.73
N GLN A 6 -6.89 -27.91 12.06
CA GLN A 6 -6.56 -26.62 11.43
C GLN A 6 -6.39 -25.49 12.45
N HIS A 7 -5.78 -25.76 13.61
CA HIS A 7 -5.28 -24.66 14.44
C HIS A 7 -3.87 -24.36 13.96
N PRO A 8 -3.64 -23.27 13.18
CA PRO A 8 -2.29 -22.90 12.80
C PRO A 8 -1.46 -22.71 14.07
N LYS A 9 -0.23 -23.24 14.06
CA LYS A 9 0.70 -23.18 15.19
C LYS A 9 0.84 -21.72 15.61
N ALA A 10 0.47 -21.40 16.84
CA ALA A 10 0.76 -20.11 17.42
C ALA A 10 2.29 -20.01 17.63
N ASP A 11 2.92 -19.02 16.99
CA ASP A 11 4.33 -18.73 17.21
C ASP A 11 4.51 -17.79 18.41
N THR A 12 5.42 -18.13 19.30
CA THR A 12 5.71 -17.35 20.52
C THR A 12 6.88 -16.40 20.27
N PHE A 13 6.65 -15.10 20.49
CA PHE A 13 7.69 -14.07 20.41
C PHE A 13 8.02 -13.52 21.80
N ASN A 14 9.27 -13.68 22.24
CA ASN A 14 9.73 -13.17 23.54
C ASN A 14 10.46 -11.83 23.36
N PHE A 15 9.99 -10.79 24.04
CA PHE A 15 10.61 -9.47 24.07
C PHE A 15 11.17 -9.17 25.46
N ARG A 16 12.32 -8.50 25.50
CA ARG A 16 12.76 -7.80 26.71
C ARG A 16 12.40 -6.33 26.55
N VAL A 17 11.65 -5.81 27.52
CA VAL A 17 11.22 -4.42 27.58
C VAL A 17 11.61 -3.85 28.94
N ASP A 18 11.78 -2.54 29.00
CA ASP A 18 12.00 -1.84 30.26
C ASP A 18 10.83 -2.11 31.23
N PRO A 19 11.09 -2.41 32.51
CA PRO A 19 10.04 -2.63 33.50
C PRO A 19 9.04 -1.47 33.64
N ALA A 20 9.50 -0.22 33.52
CA ALA A 20 8.64 0.96 33.59
C ALA A 20 7.71 1.01 32.37
N LEU A 21 8.24 0.75 31.17
CA LEU A 21 7.45 0.70 29.94
C LEU A 21 6.41 -0.41 29.98
N LYS A 22 6.73 -1.56 30.57
CA LYS A 22 5.77 -2.65 30.77
C LYS A 22 4.61 -2.20 31.68
N ALA A 23 4.91 -1.49 32.77
CA ALA A 23 3.90 -1.02 33.71
C ALA A 23 2.95 -0.02 33.03
N GLU A 24 3.50 1.00 32.35
CA GLU A 24 2.72 1.98 31.60
C GLU A 24 1.85 1.34 30.52
N PHE A 25 2.41 0.40 29.75
CA PHE A 25 1.67 -0.30 28.71
C PHE A 25 0.53 -1.15 29.30
N THR A 26 0.79 -1.83 30.41
CA THR A 26 -0.24 -2.65 31.08
C THR A 26 -1.37 -1.76 31.57
N GLN A 27 -1.05 -0.65 32.25
CA GLN A 27 -2.03 0.32 32.73
C GLN A 27 -2.88 0.91 31.60
N ALA A 28 -2.25 1.25 30.46
CA ALA A 28 -2.98 1.75 29.29
C ALA A 28 -3.92 0.69 28.69
N THR A 29 -3.46 -0.57 28.60
CA THR A 29 -4.28 -1.67 28.06
C THR A 29 -5.44 -2.05 28.99
N GLU A 30 -5.24 -1.94 30.30
CA GLU A 30 -6.29 -2.14 31.32
C GLU A 30 -7.36 -1.05 31.23
N ALA A 31 -6.96 0.22 31.04
CA ALA A 31 -7.89 1.33 30.86
C ALA A 31 -8.76 1.17 29.59
N ASP A 32 -8.19 0.58 28.53
CA ASP A 32 -8.87 0.28 27.28
C ASP A 32 -9.67 -1.05 27.30
N ASP A 33 -9.63 -1.80 28.41
CA ASP A 33 -10.22 -3.15 28.58
C ASP A 33 -9.80 -4.13 27.46
N ARG A 34 -8.56 -4.00 26.98
CA ARG A 34 -8.02 -4.80 25.87
C ARG A 34 -6.82 -5.61 26.34
N PRO A 35 -6.71 -6.91 25.97
CA PRO A 35 -5.53 -7.68 26.29
C PRO A 35 -4.27 -7.07 25.67
N ALA A 36 -3.22 -6.89 26.47
CA ALA A 36 -1.92 -6.37 26.02
C ALA A 36 -1.38 -7.10 24.76
N ALA A 37 -1.56 -8.42 24.70
CA ALA A 37 -1.18 -9.22 23.53
C ALA A 37 -1.99 -8.88 22.26
N GLN A 38 -3.27 -8.51 22.40
CA GLN A 38 -4.10 -8.10 21.27
C GLN A 38 -3.67 -6.72 20.76
N VAL A 39 -3.42 -5.76 21.67
CA VAL A 39 -2.91 -4.44 21.30
C VAL A 39 -1.57 -4.54 20.59
N LEU A 40 -0.67 -5.42 21.06
CA LEU A 40 0.62 -5.65 20.41
C LEU A 40 0.46 -6.25 19.01
N ARG A 41 -0.45 -7.22 18.83
CA ARG A 41 -0.77 -7.79 17.50
C ARG A 41 -1.29 -6.73 16.54
N ASP A 42 -2.19 -5.87 17.00
CA ASP A 42 -2.78 -4.81 16.18
C ASP A 42 -1.73 -3.75 15.81
N PHE A 43 -0.87 -3.39 16.77
CA PHE A 43 0.28 -2.51 16.52
C PHE A 43 1.24 -3.10 15.47
N MET A 44 1.60 -4.38 15.58
CA MET A 44 2.43 -5.06 14.59
C MET A 44 1.80 -5.06 13.21
N ARG A 45 0.48 -5.35 13.11
CA ARG A 45 -0.24 -5.35 11.84
C ARG A 45 -0.25 -3.96 11.21
N ALA A 46 -0.52 -2.92 12.00
CA ALA A 46 -0.49 -1.53 11.55
C ALA A 46 0.93 -1.10 11.11
N TYR A 47 1.96 -1.51 11.85
CA TYR A 47 3.36 -1.22 11.51
C TYR A 47 3.77 -1.85 10.16
N VAL A 48 3.44 -3.13 9.96
CA VAL A 48 3.70 -3.84 8.68
C VAL A 48 2.90 -3.20 7.54
N ALA A 49 1.61 -2.92 7.74
CA ALA A 49 0.78 -2.28 6.73
C ALA A 49 1.33 -0.91 6.31
N ARG A 50 1.76 -0.09 7.28
CA ARG A 50 2.41 1.21 7.00
C ARG A 50 3.73 1.05 6.26
N ARG A 51 4.56 0.07 6.65
CA ARG A 51 5.83 -0.22 5.96
C ARG A 51 5.59 -0.66 4.52
N ASN A 52 4.66 -1.56 4.29
CA ASN A 52 4.33 -2.06 2.96
C ASN A 52 3.76 -0.95 2.07
N ARG A 53 2.92 -0.07 2.62
CA ARG A 53 2.42 1.10 1.89
C ARG A 53 3.57 2.00 1.43
N LYS A 54 4.53 2.30 2.30
CA LYS A 54 5.72 3.09 1.93
C LYS A 54 6.59 2.42 0.86
N VAL A 55 6.74 1.09 0.93
CA VAL A 55 7.47 0.33 -0.09
C VAL A 55 6.73 0.38 -1.43
N PHE A 56 5.40 0.20 -1.42
CA PHE A 56 4.57 0.27 -2.62
C PHE A 56 4.57 1.67 -3.24
N GLU A 57 4.46 2.74 -2.43
CA GLU A 57 4.57 4.12 -2.90
C GLU A 57 5.95 4.41 -3.52
N ALA A 58 7.02 3.92 -2.91
CA ALA A 58 8.37 4.05 -3.45
C ALA A 58 8.55 3.27 -4.76
N GLU A 59 7.90 2.13 -4.92
CA GLU A 59 7.94 1.31 -6.13
C GLU A 59 7.07 1.92 -7.26
N ALA A 60 5.89 2.42 -6.93
CA ALA A 60 5.01 3.12 -7.86
C ALA A 60 5.67 4.40 -8.41
N GLN A 61 6.40 5.15 -7.58
CA GLN A 61 7.19 6.30 -8.04
C GLN A 61 8.32 5.91 -8.99
N ARG A 62 8.97 4.76 -8.77
CA ARG A 62 9.99 4.24 -9.70
C ARG A 62 9.38 3.86 -11.03
N GLN A 63 8.23 3.17 -11.04
CA GLN A 63 7.55 2.76 -12.26
C GLN A 63 7.03 3.98 -13.05
N SER A 64 6.44 4.96 -12.37
CA SER A 64 5.98 6.21 -13.00
C SER A 64 7.14 7.00 -13.62
N ARG A 65 8.29 7.11 -12.94
CA ARG A 65 9.50 7.75 -13.52
C ARG A 65 10.07 6.97 -14.70
N ALA A 66 10.02 5.64 -14.66
CA ALA A 66 10.46 4.81 -15.78
C ALA A 66 9.54 4.96 -17.01
N ALA A 67 8.22 5.04 -16.80
CA ALA A 67 7.26 5.32 -17.87
C ALA A 67 7.46 6.73 -18.45
N ALA A 68 7.62 7.76 -17.61
CA ALA A 68 7.91 9.12 -18.05
C ALA A 68 9.25 9.25 -18.80
N ALA A 69 10.25 8.44 -18.45
CA ALA A 69 11.52 8.39 -19.18
C ALA A 69 11.38 7.73 -20.56
N ARG A 70 10.52 6.71 -20.72
CA ARG A 70 10.23 6.06 -22.00
C ARG A 70 9.42 6.95 -22.94
N ALA A 71 8.46 7.70 -22.40
CA ALA A 71 7.69 8.70 -23.15
C ALA A 71 8.52 9.92 -23.61
N ARG A 72 9.69 10.16 -23.00
CA ARG A 72 10.59 11.27 -23.37
C ARG A 72 11.42 11.02 -24.63
N TYR A 73 11.31 9.86 -25.27
CA TYR A 73 11.97 9.60 -26.55
C TYR A 73 11.06 10.03 -27.72
N PRO A 74 11.37 11.12 -28.43
CA PRO A 74 10.46 11.68 -29.46
C PRO A 74 10.23 10.78 -30.68
N ARG A 75 11.01 9.69 -30.79
CA ARG A 75 10.98 8.69 -31.86
C ARG A 75 10.52 7.31 -31.37
N SER A 76 10.04 7.16 -30.14
CA SER A 76 9.43 5.89 -29.72
C SER A 76 8.07 5.70 -30.40
N ASP A 77 7.70 4.44 -30.66
CA ASP A 77 6.39 4.09 -31.22
C ASP A 77 5.25 4.63 -30.36
N GLU A 78 5.43 4.63 -29.03
CA GLU A 78 4.47 5.20 -28.06
C GLU A 78 4.30 6.72 -28.21
N ALA A 79 5.38 7.47 -28.47
CA ALA A 79 5.30 8.91 -28.73
C ALA A 79 4.68 9.22 -30.11
N ALA A 80 4.80 8.29 -31.08
CA ALA A 80 4.09 8.40 -32.34
C ALA A 80 2.59 8.17 -32.15
N SER A 81 2.18 7.13 -31.42
CA SER A 81 0.77 6.86 -31.11
C SER A 81 0.11 7.96 -30.28
N LEU A 82 0.84 8.57 -29.33
CA LEU A 82 0.34 9.70 -28.56
C LEU A 82 0.05 10.93 -29.44
N ARG A 83 0.94 11.25 -30.39
CA ARG A 83 0.73 12.35 -31.34
C ARG A 83 -0.40 12.07 -32.32
N GLU A 84 -0.55 10.82 -32.75
CA GLU A 84 -1.64 10.39 -33.61
C GLU A 84 -2.99 10.50 -32.89
N MET A 85 -3.08 10.07 -31.63
CA MET A 85 -4.28 10.27 -30.80
C MET A 85 -4.60 11.75 -30.57
N GLU A 86 -3.61 12.58 -30.26
CA GLU A 86 -3.81 14.03 -30.07
C GLU A 86 -4.31 14.70 -31.36
N ALA A 87 -3.77 14.32 -32.52
CA ALA A 87 -4.26 14.80 -33.81
C ALA A 87 -5.70 14.36 -34.11
N LEU A 88 -6.09 13.13 -33.75
CA LEU A 88 -7.47 12.65 -33.88
C LEU A 88 -8.43 13.42 -32.94
N PHE A 89 -8.00 13.76 -31.73
CA PHE A 89 -8.79 14.57 -30.80
C PHE A 89 -8.93 16.04 -31.25
N ASP A 90 -7.95 16.57 -31.97
CA ASP A 90 -8.02 17.90 -32.57
C ASP A 90 -8.85 17.92 -33.87
N GLU A 91 -8.93 16.79 -34.60
CA GLU A 91 -9.76 16.64 -35.81
C GLU A 91 -11.22 16.29 -35.50
N ASP A 92 -11.50 15.56 -34.42
CA ASP A 92 -12.86 15.28 -33.96
C ASP A 92 -13.45 16.52 -33.28
N HIS A 93 -14.43 17.11 -33.94
CA HIS A 93 -15.31 18.20 -33.48
C HIS A 93 -16.19 17.76 -32.28
N PHE A 94 -15.59 17.24 -31.21
CA PHE A 94 -16.26 16.66 -30.04
C PHE A 94 -17.04 17.71 -29.22
N SER A 95 -16.96 18.99 -29.58
CA SER A 95 -17.65 20.09 -28.89
C SER A 95 -19.10 20.32 -29.34
N ASP A 96 -19.54 19.78 -30.49
CA ASP A 96 -20.88 20.08 -31.02
C ASP A 96 -22.02 19.26 -30.42
N GLU A 97 -21.74 18.12 -29.77
CA GLU A 97 -22.82 17.20 -29.36
C GLU A 97 -23.27 17.36 -27.89
N TRP A 98 -22.58 18.18 -27.08
CA TRP A 98 -22.92 18.39 -25.66
C TRP A 98 -23.53 19.77 -25.33
N ASN A 99 -23.87 20.58 -26.33
CA ASN A 99 -24.57 21.87 -26.17
C ASN A 99 -25.84 21.99 -27.06
N ALA A 100 -26.66 20.93 -27.15
CA ALA A 100 -27.98 20.98 -27.77
C ALA A 100 -29.10 20.70 -26.74
#